data_AF-A0A6J2KFD0-F1
#
_entry.id   AF-A0A6J2KFD0-F1
#
_cell.length_a   1.000
_cell.length_b   1.000
_cell.length_c   1.000
_cell.angle_alpha   90.00
_cell.angle_beta   90.00
_cell.angle_gamma   90.00
#
_symmetry.space_group_name_H-M   'P 1'
#
loop_
_entity.id
_entity.type
_entity.pdbx_description
1 polymer ?
#
loop_
_entity_poly.entity_id
_entity_poly.type
_entity_poly.pdbx_seq_one_letter_code
_entity_poly.pdbx_strand_id
1 'polypeptide(L)'
;MSGNQEINNTVNRAQEMQPGFCSATCVNRSKLQEEIKKPDLKTSDLFITCNLPKRFEHPHWFNGYGCQVSKEHPFYRTSASEYGWYPPGWHSVPTVYFPKNQQFSNHLAQSGMYRNYSLNTVLDQFSLK
;
A
#
# COMPACT_ATOMS: atom_id res chain seq x y z
N MET A 1 -57.65 -18.45 -52.89
CA MET A 1 -56.54 -17.63 -53.42
C MET A 1 -55.67 -17.29 -52.22
N SER A 2 -54.75 -18.18 -51.84
CA SER A 2 -53.35 -18.23 -52.32
C SER A 2 -52.59 -16.96 -51.99
N GLY A 3 -51.60 -17.05 -51.09
CA GLY A 3 -50.59 -16.00 -50.93
C GLY A 3 -50.04 -15.86 -49.51
N ASN A 4 -49.06 -16.70 -49.20
CA ASN A 4 -48.23 -16.66 -48.00
C ASN A 4 -47.49 -15.32 -47.82
N GLN A 5 -47.28 -14.90 -46.56
CA GLN A 5 -46.01 -14.34 -46.09
C GLN A 5 -45.99 -14.27 -44.54
N GLU A 6 -45.88 -15.44 -43.91
CA GLU A 6 -44.94 -15.59 -42.79
C GLU A 6 -43.50 -15.52 -43.36
N ILE A 7 -42.49 -15.26 -42.51
CA ILE A 7 -41.05 -14.99 -42.79
C ILE A 7 -40.77 -13.47 -42.58
N ASN A 8 -40.42 -12.96 -41.39
CA ASN A 8 -39.22 -13.30 -40.61
C ASN A 8 -39.37 -12.90 -39.12
N ASN A 9 -39.58 -13.90 -38.26
CA ASN A 9 -39.09 -13.86 -36.88
C ASN A 9 -37.66 -14.40 -36.91
N THR A 10 -36.65 -13.55 -37.03
CA THR A 10 -35.27 -13.97 -36.71
C THR A 10 -34.40 -12.77 -36.35
N VAL A 11 -34.19 -12.63 -35.04
CA VAL A 11 -32.87 -12.32 -34.48
C VAL A 11 -32.33 -10.92 -34.81
N ASN A 12 -32.98 -9.88 -34.28
CA ASN A 12 -32.20 -8.76 -33.71
C ASN A 12 -31.76 -9.15 -32.29
N ARG A 13 -31.06 -10.28 -32.16
CA ARG A 13 -30.02 -10.36 -31.14
C ARG A 13 -28.94 -9.45 -31.69
N ALA A 14 -28.93 -8.20 -31.26
CA ALA A 14 -27.65 -7.54 -31.06
C ALA A 14 -26.86 -8.53 -30.21
N GLN A 15 -25.94 -9.25 -30.85
CA GLN A 15 -25.05 -10.16 -30.16
C GLN A 15 -24.34 -9.27 -29.15
N GLU A 16 -24.74 -9.36 -27.88
CA GLU A 16 -23.88 -8.98 -26.77
C GLU A 16 -22.64 -9.84 -26.94
N MET A 17 -21.68 -9.29 -27.67
CA MET A 17 -20.41 -9.91 -27.94
C MET A 17 -19.73 -9.98 -26.59
N GLN A 18 -19.85 -11.12 -25.90
CA GLN A 18 -19.17 -11.37 -24.64
C GLN A 18 -17.67 -11.33 -24.95
N PRO A 19 -16.94 -10.28 -24.55
CA PRO A 19 -15.56 -10.16 -24.95
C PRO A 19 -14.78 -11.28 -24.26
N GLY A 20 -14.12 -12.09 -25.09
CA GLY A 20 -13.13 -13.05 -24.62
C GLY A 20 -12.09 -12.35 -23.75
N PHE A 21 -11.62 -13.08 -22.75
CA PHE A 21 -10.71 -12.64 -21.71
C PHE A 21 -9.39 -12.09 -22.28
N CYS A 22 -9.36 -10.80 -22.60
CA CYS A 22 -8.16 -10.04 -22.95
C CYS A 22 -8.33 -8.65 -22.33
N SER A 23 -7.46 -8.28 -21.38
CA SER A 23 -7.59 -7.14 -20.47
C SER A 23 -7.54 -5.74 -21.12
N ALA A 24 -7.58 -5.66 -22.45
CA ALA A 24 -7.26 -4.46 -23.21
C ALA A 24 -8.43 -3.86 -24.02
N THR A 25 -9.68 -4.28 -23.81
CA THR A 25 -10.84 -3.58 -24.39
C THR A 25 -11.73 -3.00 -23.30
N CYS A 26 -11.44 -1.77 -22.91
CA CYS A 26 -12.42 -0.91 -22.26
C CYS A 26 -13.53 -0.62 -23.27
N VAL A 27 -14.60 -1.42 -23.26
CA VAL A 27 -15.72 -1.31 -24.20
C VAL A 27 -16.45 0.05 -24.08
N ASN A 28 -16.21 0.80 -22.99
CA ASN A 28 -16.75 2.12 -22.74
C ASN A 28 -15.68 3.09 -22.19
N ARG A 29 -15.24 4.04 -23.02
CA ARG A 29 -14.29 5.10 -22.65
C ARG A 29 -14.78 5.95 -21.47
N SER A 30 -16.08 6.22 -21.41
CA SER A 30 -16.73 6.98 -20.33
C SER A 30 -16.60 6.27 -18.98
N LYS A 31 -16.90 4.96 -18.91
CA LYS A 31 -16.73 4.17 -17.67
C LYS A 31 -15.28 4.11 -17.20
N LEU A 32 -14.33 3.95 -18.12
CA LEU A 32 -12.91 3.97 -17.79
C LEU A 32 -12.49 5.34 -17.22
N GLN A 33 -12.96 6.44 -17.80
CA GLN A 33 -12.69 7.78 -17.28
C GLN A 33 -13.30 8.01 -15.89
N GLU A 34 -14.46 7.42 -15.61
CA GLU A 34 -15.07 7.47 -14.27
C GLU A 34 -14.26 6.67 -13.25
N GLU A 35 -13.79 5.47 -13.60
CA GLU A 35 -12.91 4.67 -12.72
C GLU A 35 -11.59 5.39 -12.43
N ILE A 36 -10.94 6.00 -13.44
CA ILE A 36 -9.70 6.77 -13.24
C ILE A 36 -9.90 7.98 -12.33
N LYS A 37 -11.11 8.56 -12.32
CA LYS A 37 -11.43 9.69 -11.42
C LYS A 37 -11.64 9.25 -9.98
N LYS A 38 -11.87 7.96 -9.71
CA LYS A 38 -12.03 7.48 -8.34
C LYS A 38 -10.71 7.66 -7.59
N PRO A 39 -10.76 7.97 -6.29
CA PRO A 39 -9.55 8.01 -5.48
C PRO A 39 -8.90 6.62 -5.43
N ASP A 40 -7.58 6.60 -5.32
CA ASP A 40 -6.84 5.36 -5.12
C ASP A 40 -7.30 4.64 -3.86
N LEU A 41 -7.40 3.31 -3.94
CA LEU A 41 -7.75 2.47 -2.80
C LEU A 41 -6.69 2.59 -1.70
N LYS A 42 -7.17 2.80 -0.48
CA LYS A 42 -6.34 2.84 0.72
C LYS A 42 -6.45 1.53 1.49
N THR A 43 -5.50 1.31 2.39
CA THR A 43 -5.51 0.12 3.26
C THR A 43 -6.64 0.17 4.28
N SER A 44 -6.99 1.37 4.80
CA SER A 44 -8.14 1.57 5.68
C SER A 44 -9.50 1.34 5.00
N ASP A 45 -9.58 1.45 3.68
CA ASP A 45 -10.82 1.16 2.94
C ASP A 45 -11.12 -0.36 2.92
N LEU A 46 -10.06 -1.18 3.06
CA LEU A 46 -10.14 -2.65 2.98
C LEU A 46 -10.07 -3.33 4.35
N PHE A 47 -9.37 -2.73 5.32
CA PHE A 47 -9.12 -3.30 6.64
C PHE A 47 -9.33 -2.28 7.75
N ILE A 48 -9.62 -2.77 8.96
CA ILE A 48 -9.70 -1.95 10.16
C ILE A 48 -8.27 -1.61 10.62
N THR A 49 -7.79 -0.38 10.38
CA THR A 49 -6.43 0.04 10.70
C THR A 49 -6.34 0.89 11.98
N CYS A 50 -5.17 0.89 12.63
CA CYS A 50 -4.88 1.75 13.79
C CYS A 50 -3.47 2.37 13.70
N ASN A 51 -3.38 3.70 13.81
CA ASN A 51 -2.12 4.47 13.82
C ASN A 51 -1.19 4.16 12.63
N LEU A 52 -1.75 3.86 11.47
CA LEU A 52 -0.96 3.46 10.31
C LEU A 52 -0.26 4.68 9.67
N PRO A 53 1.07 4.65 9.47
CA PRO A 53 1.77 5.68 8.72
C PRO A 53 1.20 5.83 7.32
N LYS A 54 1.14 7.07 6.82
CA LYS A 54 0.65 7.38 5.47
C LYS A 54 1.32 6.53 4.37
N ARG A 55 2.60 6.14 4.56
CA ARG A 55 3.33 5.24 3.65
C ARG A 55 2.68 3.86 3.51
N PHE A 56 2.19 3.29 4.62
CA PHE A 56 1.53 1.98 4.62
C PHE A 56 0.03 2.10 4.30
N GLU A 57 -0.54 3.29 4.45
CA GLU A 57 -1.93 3.60 4.10
C GLU A 57 -2.17 3.67 2.58
N HIS A 58 -1.13 4.02 1.82
CA HIS A 58 -1.21 4.22 0.37
C HIS A 58 -0.26 3.27 -0.37
N PRO A 59 -0.72 2.11 -0.88
CA PRO A 59 0.13 1.15 -1.59
C PRO A 59 0.85 1.74 -2.81
N HIS A 60 0.25 2.71 -3.51
CA HIS A 60 0.86 3.42 -4.64
C HIS A 60 2.14 4.20 -4.26
N TRP A 61 2.35 4.53 -2.98
CA TRP A 61 3.54 5.27 -2.55
C TRP A 61 4.83 4.44 -2.54
N PHE A 62 4.73 3.12 -2.72
CA PHE A 62 5.88 2.24 -2.88
C PHE A 62 6.41 2.29 -4.31
N ASN A 63 7.59 2.88 -4.47
CA ASN A 63 8.27 3.06 -5.75
C ASN A 63 9.69 2.47 -5.71
N GLY A 64 10.25 2.18 -6.89
CA GLY A 64 11.63 1.71 -7.03
C GLY A 64 11.81 0.19 -6.98
N TYR A 65 10.72 -0.58 -7.06
CA TYR A 65 10.78 -2.04 -7.07
C TYR A 65 11.05 -2.57 -8.48
N GLY A 66 11.64 -3.76 -8.59
CA GLY A 66 12.10 -4.33 -9.86
C GLY A 66 11.03 -4.33 -10.96
N CYS A 67 9.77 -4.67 -10.62
CA CYS A 67 8.67 -4.68 -11.58
C CYS A 67 8.30 -3.29 -12.14
N GLN A 68 8.70 -2.20 -11.48
CA GLN A 68 8.41 -0.82 -11.87
C GLN A 68 9.55 -0.19 -12.68
N VAL A 69 10.80 -0.55 -12.36
CA VAL A 69 11.99 0.16 -12.88
C VAL A 69 12.90 -0.69 -13.75
N SER A 70 12.82 -2.02 -13.66
CA SER A 70 13.77 -2.90 -14.34
C SER A 70 13.60 -2.81 -15.86
N LYS A 71 14.73 -2.59 -16.52
CA LYS A 71 14.87 -2.64 -17.99
C LYS A 71 15.63 -3.89 -18.44
N GLU A 72 15.88 -4.82 -17.52
CA GLU A 72 16.62 -6.05 -17.81
C GLU A 72 15.81 -6.97 -18.70
N HIS A 73 16.51 -7.59 -19.65
CA HIS A 73 15.90 -8.58 -20.52
C HIS A 73 15.45 -9.79 -19.68
N PRO A 74 14.23 -10.33 -19.88
CA PRO A 74 13.72 -11.45 -19.10
C PRO A 74 14.64 -12.69 -19.05
N PHE A 75 15.39 -12.97 -20.14
CA PHE A 75 16.36 -14.07 -20.19
C PHE A 75 17.66 -13.87 -19.41
N TYR A 76 17.97 -12.64 -18.98
CA TYR A 76 19.24 -12.33 -18.28
C TYR A 76 19.01 -11.96 -16.82
N ARG A 77 17.91 -12.42 -16.20
CA ARG A 77 17.66 -12.20 -14.77
C ARG A 77 18.43 -13.20 -13.92
N THR A 78 18.98 -12.70 -12.81
CA THR A 78 19.62 -13.52 -11.78
C THR A 78 18.62 -13.88 -10.69
N SER A 79 18.87 -14.95 -9.92
CA SER A 79 18.05 -15.28 -8.76
C SER A 79 18.05 -14.17 -7.70
N ALA A 80 19.15 -13.42 -7.57
CA ALA A 80 19.22 -12.27 -6.67
C ALA A 80 18.27 -11.12 -7.08
N SER A 81 17.99 -10.97 -8.38
CA SER A 81 17.07 -9.94 -8.89
C SER A 81 15.60 -10.18 -8.49
N GLU A 82 15.26 -11.37 -8.02
CA GLU A 82 13.93 -11.70 -7.53
C GLU A 82 13.62 -11.03 -6.19
N TYR A 83 14.64 -10.81 -5.35
CA TYR A 83 14.47 -10.12 -4.08
C TYR A 83 14.14 -8.64 -4.32
N GLY A 84 13.06 -8.15 -3.70
CA GLY A 84 12.59 -6.78 -3.90
C GLY A 84 12.02 -6.51 -5.29
N TRP A 85 11.64 -7.56 -6.03
CA TRP A 85 11.02 -7.39 -7.34
C TRP A 85 9.63 -6.73 -7.26
N TYR A 86 8.81 -7.11 -6.29
CA TYR A 86 7.44 -6.61 -6.12
C TYR A 86 7.32 -5.64 -4.93
N PRO A 87 6.58 -4.52 -5.09
CA PRO A 87 6.26 -3.63 -3.98
C PRO A 87 5.29 -4.31 -2.99
N PRO A 88 5.33 -3.92 -1.71
CA PRO A 88 4.36 -4.39 -0.74
C PRO A 88 2.96 -3.84 -1.07
N GLY A 89 1.98 -4.74 -1.09
CA GLY A 89 0.57 -4.40 -1.20
C GLY A 89 -0.14 -4.31 0.16
N TRP A 90 -1.44 -4.02 0.12
CA TRP A 90 -2.32 -3.87 1.28
C TRP A 90 -2.36 -5.12 2.18
N HIS A 91 -2.23 -6.32 1.61
CA HIS A 91 -2.14 -7.58 2.37
C HIS A 91 -0.79 -7.83 3.06
N SER A 92 0.27 -7.13 2.64
CA SER A 92 1.63 -7.37 3.11
C SER A 92 2.09 -6.35 4.15
N VAL A 93 1.44 -5.18 4.19
CA VAL A 93 1.71 -4.13 5.17
C VAL A 93 0.96 -4.42 6.48
N PRO A 94 1.47 -3.96 7.63
CA PRO A 94 0.78 -4.15 8.89
C PRO A 94 -0.52 -3.33 8.94
N THR A 95 -1.52 -3.84 9.62
CA THR A 95 -2.78 -3.15 9.86
C THR A 95 -2.68 -2.15 11.04
N VAL A 96 -1.74 -2.41 11.96
CA VAL A 96 -1.54 -1.61 13.17
C VAL A 96 -0.06 -1.29 13.36
N TYR A 97 0.26 -0.06 13.73
CA TYR A 97 1.65 0.39 13.89
C TYR A 97 1.84 1.25 15.15
N PHE A 98 2.72 0.79 16.05
CA PHE A 98 3.07 1.50 17.29
C PHE A 98 4.59 1.71 17.35
N PRO A 99 5.12 2.79 16.74
CA PRO A 99 6.54 3.06 16.77
C PRO A 99 6.96 3.50 18.17
N LYS A 100 8.16 3.10 18.58
CA LYS A 100 8.80 3.71 19.76
C LYS A 100 9.28 5.10 19.38
N ASN A 101 8.75 6.13 20.02
CA ASN A 101 9.30 7.48 19.89
C ASN A 101 10.61 7.56 20.70
N GLN A 102 11.64 8.16 20.11
CA GLN A 102 12.91 8.39 20.80
C GLN A 102 13.08 9.86 21.19
N GLN A 103 12.01 10.65 21.17
CA GLN A 103 12.06 12.10 21.40
C GLN A 103 12.72 12.45 22.75
N PHE A 104 12.33 11.77 23.82
CA PHE A 104 12.92 11.98 25.15
C PHE A 104 14.41 11.63 25.17
N SER A 105 14.78 10.43 24.70
CA SER A 105 16.16 9.97 24.69
C SER A 105 17.05 10.83 23.79
N ASN A 106 16.55 11.29 22.65
CA ASN A 106 17.26 12.18 21.74
C ASN A 106 17.50 13.55 22.39
N HIS A 107 16.51 14.07 23.12
CA HIS A 107 16.67 15.31 23.88
C HIS A 107 17.75 15.16 24.97
N LEU A 108 17.71 14.06 25.74
CA LEU A 108 18.71 13.78 26.76
C LEU A 108 20.11 13.55 26.17
N ALA A 109 20.21 12.86 25.04
CA ALA A 109 21.48 12.60 24.36
C ALA A 109 22.20 13.89 23.93
N GLN A 110 21.45 14.93 23.56
CA GLN A 110 22.01 16.25 23.23
C GLN A 110 22.66 16.95 24.43
N SER A 111 22.25 16.61 25.66
CA SER A 111 22.81 17.19 26.89
C SER A 111 24.16 16.59 27.31
N GLY A 112 24.59 15.49 26.67
CA GLY A 112 25.87 14.83 26.93
C GLY A 112 25.87 13.90 28.14
N MET A 113 27.07 13.46 28.55
CA MET A 113 27.23 12.55 29.68
C MET A 113 27.06 13.29 31.01
N TYR A 114 26.19 12.77 31.87
CA TYR A 114 26.00 13.30 33.22
C TYR A 114 27.33 13.29 33.99
N ARG A 115 27.58 14.37 34.73
CA ARG A 115 28.66 14.48 35.71
C ARG A 115 28.11 15.01 37.02
N ASN A 116 28.53 14.39 38.13
CA ASN A 116 28.19 14.86 39.46
C ASN A 116 29.14 16.00 39.88
N TYR A 117 28.56 17.16 40.18
CA TYR A 117 29.27 18.32 40.73
C TYR A 117 28.68 18.78 42.08
N SER A 118 27.94 17.90 42.76
CA SER A 118 27.31 18.21 44.05
C SER A 118 28.28 18.04 45.22
N LEU A 119 28.07 18.80 46.29
CA LEU A 119 28.78 18.62 47.57
C LEU A 119 28.04 17.61 48.46
N ASN A 120 28.80 16.81 49.21
CA ASN A 120 28.24 15.96 50.26
C ASN A 120 27.81 16.85 51.43
N THR A 121 26.49 17.03 51.59
CA THR A 121 25.88 17.90 52.61
C THR A 121 25.01 17.13 53.60
N VAL A 122 25.07 15.80 53.56
CA VAL A 122 24.30 14.98 54.50
C VAL A 122 24.77 15.27 55.93
N LEU A 123 23.82 15.55 56.82
CA LEU A 123 24.09 15.64 58.25
C LEU A 123 24.32 14.24 58.79
N ASP A 124 25.30 14.11 59.67
CA ASP A 124 25.65 12.83 60.26
C ASP A 124 24.46 12.29 61.07
N GLN A 125 23.98 11.09 60.73
CA GLN A 125 22.86 10.48 61.42
C GLN A 125 23.39 9.62 62.56
N PHE A 126 23.27 10.11 63.78
CA PHE A 126 23.50 9.29 64.97
C PHE A 126 22.32 8.32 65.15
N SER A 127 22.57 7.03 64.95
CA SER A 127 21.65 5.99 65.43
C SER A 127 21.79 5.90 66.94
N LEU A 128 20.74 6.31 67.68
CA LEU A 128 20.64 5.99 69.11
C LEU A 128 20.55 4.46 69.24
N LYS A 129 21.50 3.87 69.95
CA LYS A 129 21.53 2.45 70.30
C LYS A 129 20.54 2.15 71.42
#